data_AF-A0A811LK87-F1
#
_entry.id   AF-A0A811LK87-F1
#
_cell.length_a   1.000
_cell.length_b   1.000
_cell.length_c   1.000
_cell.angle_alpha   90.00
_cell.angle_beta   90.00
_cell.angle_gamma   90.00
#
_symmetry.space_group_name_H-M   'P 1'
#
loop_
_entity.id
_entity.type
_entity.pdbx_description
1 polymer ?
#
loop_
_entity_poly.entity_id
_entity_poly.type
_entity_poly.pdbx_seq_one_letter_code
_entity_poly.pdbx_strand_id
1 'polypeptide(L)'
;MSGPCYEKLQSVKNSLLKPFFQAEIVFLENSNMTSGQLARVSRNFAAGLPFAKKLREDTIFITSDVDLFIFNKAAVLPDEKRFDEMSVLFADETIHFYNNHTTRLKFRDLTFTMFNMGTIAANLSVWRDIMDIKNSDVVNGEYIEKAIQKVYGDEFAIKNKHKMFNWYLDQHFFSLKFHKYLEKNAGRIHYKFYGRPRRLDRGNWKYSPDFLIRLNTLEYDDAHLDPAIFDKANWGRIWSLYKRIFGSGQIVALNEFRNEVIEHVNEEDVKDVHP
;
A
#
# COMPACT_ATOMS: atom_id res chain seq x y z
N MET A 1 -23.59 8.49 -6.99
CA MET A 1 -23.98 8.64 -5.58
C MET A 1 -23.42 9.95 -5.05
N SER A 2 -24.24 10.75 -4.38
CA SER A 2 -23.88 12.02 -3.75
C SER A 2 -24.46 12.03 -2.34
N GLY A 3 -23.68 11.51 -1.39
CA GLY A 3 -23.94 11.70 0.04
C GLY A 3 -23.12 12.88 0.57
N PRO A 4 -23.50 13.50 1.69
CA PRO A 4 -22.79 14.65 2.26
C PRO A 4 -21.29 14.42 2.48
N CYS A 5 -20.91 13.20 2.89
CA CYS A 5 -19.52 12.79 3.08
C CYS A 5 -18.74 12.75 1.74
N TYR A 6 -19.35 12.24 0.66
CA TYR A 6 -18.72 12.20 -0.66
C TYR A 6 -18.47 13.60 -1.21
N GLU A 7 -19.45 14.50 -1.10
CA GLU A 7 -19.31 15.89 -1.57
C GLU A 7 -18.25 16.64 -0.77
N LYS A 8 -18.21 16.46 0.56
CA LYS A 8 -17.17 17.03 1.41
C LYS A 8 -15.79 16.50 1.03
N LEU A 9 -15.62 15.20 0.86
CA LEU A 9 -14.32 14.60 0.44
C LEU A 9 -13.88 15.06 -0.94
N GLN A 10 -14.80 15.28 -1.89
CA GLN A 10 -14.47 15.87 -3.20
C GLN A 10 -14.07 17.34 -3.08
N SER A 11 -14.71 18.09 -2.19
CA SER A 11 -14.30 19.47 -1.87
C SER A 11 -12.88 19.49 -1.31
N VAL A 12 -12.61 18.68 -0.28
CA VAL A 12 -11.29 18.50 0.35
C VAL A 12 -10.22 18.10 -0.67
N LYS A 13 -10.54 17.16 -1.59
CA LYS A 13 -9.64 16.77 -2.69
C LYS A 13 -9.24 17.97 -3.53
N ASN A 14 -10.21 18.78 -3.93
CA ASN A 14 -10.00 19.88 -4.86
C ASN A 14 -9.29 21.08 -4.22
N SER A 15 -9.55 21.34 -2.94
CA SER A 15 -8.95 22.47 -2.21
C SER A 15 -7.57 22.15 -1.63
N LEU A 16 -7.34 20.94 -1.11
CA LEU A 16 -6.14 20.59 -0.33
C LEU A 16 -5.25 19.55 -1.01
N LEU A 17 -5.81 18.47 -1.53
CA LEU A 17 -4.97 17.36 -2.01
C LEU A 17 -4.40 17.60 -3.40
N LYS A 18 -5.20 18.13 -4.33
CA LYS A 18 -4.78 18.34 -5.72
C LYS A 18 -3.68 19.40 -5.87
N PRO A 19 -3.76 20.59 -5.25
CA PRO A 19 -2.75 21.64 -5.43
C PRO A 19 -1.40 21.29 -4.80
N PHE A 20 -1.40 20.59 -3.67
CA PHE A 20 -0.20 20.37 -2.87
C PHE A 20 0.43 18.99 -3.09
N PHE A 21 -0.35 17.98 -3.46
CA PHE A 21 0.11 16.59 -3.57
C PHE A 21 -0.12 15.97 -4.95
N GLN A 22 -0.79 16.66 -5.88
CA GLN A 22 -1.21 16.11 -7.17
C GLN A 22 -1.97 14.77 -7.02
N ALA A 23 -2.70 14.62 -5.90
CA ALA A 23 -3.33 13.36 -5.55
C ALA A 23 -4.72 13.20 -6.17
N GLU A 24 -5.09 11.96 -6.47
CA GLU A 24 -6.44 11.59 -6.89
C GLU A 24 -7.10 10.70 -5.84
N ILE A 25 -8.35 11.01 -5.47
CA ILE A 25 -9.20 10.12 -4.70
C ILE A 25 -10.05 9.29 -5.66
N VAL A 26 -10.03 7.97 -5.47
CA VAL A 26 -10.88 7.00 -6.16
C VAL A 26 -11.85 6.39 -5.15
N PHE A 27 -13.13 6.38 -5.50
CA PHE A 27 -14.18 5.75 -4.70
C PHE A 27 -14.48 4.37 -5.28
N LEU A 28 -14.48 3.36 -4.42
CA LEU A 28 -14.73 1.99 -4.79
C LEU A 28 -15.88 1.46 -3.94
N GLU A 29 -16.84 0.85 -4.61
CA GLU A 29 -18.03 0.26 -3.98
C GLU A 29 -18.10 -1.21 -4.36
N ASN A 30 -18.50 -2.03 -3.40
CA ASN A 30 -18.69 -3.46 -3.59
C ASN A 30 -19.96 -3.90 -2.85
N SER A 31 -20.31 -5.17 -2.96
CA SER A 31 -21.48 -5.72 -2.24
C SER A 31 -21.12 -6.62 -1.07
N ASN A 32 -19.98 -7.33 -1.13
CA ASN A 32 -19.71 -8.45 -0.22
C ASN A 32 -18.41 -8.33 0.60
N MET A 33 -17.58 -7.30 0.41
CA MET A 33 -16.39 -7.08 1.26
C MET A 33 -16.58 -5.87 2.16
N THR A 34 -16.05 -5.92 3.38
CA THR A 34 -16.04 -4.74 4.25
C THR A 34 -15.18 -3.63 3.64
N SER A 35 -15.46 -2.36 3.99
CA SER A 35 -14.71 -1.22 3.47
C SER A 35 -13.20 -1.33 3.74
N GLY A 36 -12.82 -1.81 4.93
CA GLY A 36 -11.40 -2.02 5.28
C GLY A 36 -10.72 -3.12 4.44
N GLN A 37 -11.43 -4.19 4.10
CA GLN A 37 -10.93 -5.25 3.23
C GLN A 37 -10.76 -4.76 1.80
N LEU A 38 -11.77 -4.08 1.27
CA LEU A 38 -11.72 -3.49 -0.07
C LEU A 38 -10.57 -2.49 -0.17
N ALA A 39 -10.43 -1.61 0.81
CA ALA A 39 -9.34 -0.63 0.85
C ALA A 39 -7.97 -1.33 0.79
N ARG A 40 -7.73 -2.35 1.63
CA ARG A 40 -6.47 -3.10 1.63
C ARG A 40 -6.18 -3.76 0.30
N VAL A 41 -7.14 -4.48 -0.27
CA VAL A 41 -6.89 -5.24 -1.51
C VAL A 41 -6.85 -4.35 -2.75
N SER A 42 -7.47 -3.17 -2.72
CA SER A 42 -7.58 -2.27 -3.87
C SER A 42 -6.22 -1.85 -4.45
N ARG A 43 -5.18 -1.76 -3.61
CA ARG A 43 -3.81 -1.45 -4.05
C ARG A 43 -3.29 -2.41 -5.12
N ASN A 44 -3.67 -3.69 -5.05
CA ASN A 44 -3.23 -4.71 -6.00
C ASN A 44 -3.82 -4.45 -7.39
N PHE A 45 -4.91 -3.69 -7.47
CA PHE A 45 -5.61 -3.39 -8.71
C PHE A 45 -5.40 -1.95 -9.19
N ALA A 46 -4.55 -1.17 -8.49
CA ALA A 46 -4.36 0.24 -8.77
C ALA A 46 -3.88 0.53 -10.21
N ALA A 47 -3.10 -0.39 -10.80
CA ALA A 47 -2.63 -0.32 -12.18
C ALA A 47 -3.75 -0.36 -13.24
N GLY A 48 -4.95 -0.82 -12.88
CA GLY A 48 -6.13 -0.84 -13.74
C GLY A 48 -7.14 0.27 -13.49
N LEU A 49 -6.94 1.07 -12.43
CA LEU A 49 -7.84 2.18 -12.10
C LEU A 49 -7.79 3.29 -13.16
N PRO A 50 -8.83 4.13 -13.28
CA PRO A 50 -8.95 5.13 -14.35
C PRO A 50 -7.75 6.07 -14.49
N PHE A 51 -7.06 6.41 -13.38
CA PHE A 51 -5.88 7.27 -13.42
C PHE A 51 -4.69 6.57 -14.10
N ALA A 52 -4.47 5.29 -13.80
CA ALA A 52 -3.36 4.51 -14.34
C ALA A 52 -3.52 4.22 -15.83
N LYS A 53 -4.76 4.22 -16.36
CA LYS A 53 -5.02 4.06 -17.79
C LYS A 53 -4.50 5.21 -18.66
N LYS A 54 -4.22 6.36 -18.07
CA LYS A 54 -3.67 7.53 -18.77
C LYS A 54 -2.13 7.52 -18.82
N LEU A 55 -1.50 6.60 -18.09
CA LEU A 55 -0.05 6.49 -17.99
C LEU A 55 0.50 5.58 -19.09
N ARG A 56 1.77 5.76 -19.44
CA ARG A 56 2.47 4.87 -20.39
C ARG A 56 2.80 3.54 -19.71
N GLU A 57 2.88 2.47 -20.50
CA GLU A 57 3.17 1.11 -20.00
C GLU A 57 4.57 0.97 -19.36
N ASP A 58 5.53 1.80 -19.77
CA ASP A 58 6.89 1.89 -19.21
C ASP A 58 6.99 2.77 -17.96
N THR A 59 5.87 3.30 -17.46
CA THR A 59 5.85 4.12 -16.23
C THR A 59 6.16 3.23 -15.03
N ILE A 60 7.15 3.60 -14.22
CA ILE A 60 7.40 2.96 -12.93
C ILE A 60 6.21 3.25 -12.02
N PHE A 61 5.49 2.18 -11.67
CA PHE A 61 4.30 2.20 -10.84
C PHE A 61 4.62 1.60 -9.47
N ILE A 62 4.43 2.42 -8.43
CA ILE A 62 4.76 2.07 -7.06
C ILE A 62 3.46 1.95 -6.26
N THR A 63 3.24 0.81 -5.62
CA THR A 63 2.23 0.69 -4.55
C THR A 63 2.94 0.60 -3.21
N SER A 64 2.38 1.23 -2.19
CA SER A 64 2.97 1.26 -0.85
C SER A 64 1.88 1.17 0.21
N ASP A 65 2.24 0.67 1.39
CA ASP A 65 1.43 0.90 2.59
C ASP A 65 1.25 2.42 2.81
N VAL A 66 0.06 2.82 3.25
CA VAL A 66 -0.31 4.25 3.43
C VAL A 66 0.51 4.94 4.51
N ASP A 67 1.05 4.14 5.43
CA ASP A 67 1.92 4.53 6.51
C ASP A 67 3.38 4.23 6.19
N LEU A 68 3.77 4.11 4.92
CA LEU A 68 5.18 3.98 4.54
C LEU A 68 5.62 5.18 3.71
N PHE A 69 6.71 5.81 4.14
CA PHE A 69 7.33 6.93 3.45
C PHE A 69 8.73 6.61 2.96
N ILE A 70 9.01 6.91 1.70
CA ILE A 70 10.29 6.58 1.04
C ILE A 70 11.22 7.80 1.10
N PHE A 71 12.33 7.69 1.84
CA PHE A 71 13.37 8.73 1.89
C PHE A 71 14.29 8.65 0.68
N ASN A 72 14.73 7.44 0.31
CA ASN A 72 15.67 7.19 -0.77
C ASN A 72 14.96 6.54 -1.96
N LYS A 73 14.53 7.37 -2.93
CA LYS A 73 13.85 6.86 -4.14
C LYS A 73 14.73 5.90 -4.94
N ALA A 74 16.05 6.10 -4.99
CA ALA A 74 16.94 5.21 -5.73
C ALA A 74 17.01 3.80 -5.12
N ALA A 75 16.63 3.63 -3.84
CA ALA A 75 16.52 2.31 -3.24
C ALA A 75 15.32 1.53 -3.78
N VAL A 76 14.21 2.21 -4.14
CA VAL A 76 12.95 1.56 -4.48
C VAL A 76 12.68 1.43 -5.97
N LEU A 77 13.41 2.16 -6.81
CA LEU A 77 13.20 2.18 -8.26
C LEU A 77 13.93 1.01 -8.95
N PRO A 78 13.32 0.41 -9.99
CA PRO A 78 14.00 -0.54 -10.87
C PRO A 78 15.15 0.10 -11.66
N ASP A 79 16.10 -0.72 -12.12
CA ASP A 79 17.20 -0.26 -12.97
C ASP A 79 16.62 0.18 -14.32
N GLU A 80 16.79 1.46 -14.64
CA GLU A 80 16.30 2.08 -15.88
C GLU A 80 16.85 1.41 -17.14
N LYS A 81 17.94 0.63 -17.03
CA LYS A 81 18.54 -0.08 -18.17
C LYS A 81 17.84 -1.39 -18.51
N ARG A 82 16.86 -1.84 -17.72
CA ARG A 82 16.24 -3.16 -17.87
C ARG A 82 14.71 -3.05 -17.70
N PHE A 83 14.04 -2.77 -18.81
CA PHE A 83 12.60 -2.46 -18.87
C PHE A 83 11.68 -3.67 -18.60
N ASP A 84 12.22 -4.88 -18.50
CA ASP A 84 11.54 -6.12 -18.07
C ASP A 84 11.71 -6.40 -16.57
N GLU A 85 12.36 -5.51 -15.81
CA GLU A 85 12.57 -5.69 -14.37
C GLU A 85 11.40 -5.23 -13.50
N MET A 86 11.16 -6.03 -12.46
CA MET A 86 10.33 -5.66 -11.33
C MET A 86 11.24 -5.47 -10.12
N SER A 87 11.30 -4.25 -9.58
CA SER A 87 11.99 -3.99 -8.31
C SER A 87 11.02 -4.02 -7.15
N VAL A 88 10.92 -5.20 -6.55
CA VAL A 88 10.14 -5.36 -5.33
C VAL A 88 10.99 -4.94 -4.13
N LEU A 89 10.69 -3.78 -3.55
CA LEU A 89 11.31 -3.35 -2.30
C LEU A 89 10.64 -4.09 -1.14
N PHE A 90 11.15 -5.26 -0.81
CA PHE A 90 10.90 -5.87 0.49
C PHE A 90 11.72 -5.12 1.53
N ALA A 91 11.24 -3.95 1.97
CA ALA A 91 11.91 -3.17 3.01
C ALA A 91 11.74 -3.78 4.42
N ASP A 92 11.38 -5.05 4.48
CA ASP A 92 11.37 -5.79 5.72
C ASP A 92 11.89 -7.21 5.53
N GLU A 93 13.15 -7.43 5.88
CA GLU A 93 13.65 -8.78 6.21
C GLU A 93 12.97 -9.33 7.48
N THR A 94 12.23 -8.52 8.24
CA THR A 94 11.72 -8.90 9.57
C THR A 94 10.27 -9.39 9.63
N ILE A 95 9.69 -9.91 8.54
CA ILE A 95 8.60 -10.90 8.72
C ILE A 95 9.23 -12.23 9.17
N HIS A 96 9.77 -12.21 10.38
CA HIS A 96 9.96 -13.37 11.25
C HIS A 96 8.62 -13.70 11.92
N PHE A 97 7.59 -14.00 11.13
CA PHE A 97 6.54 -14.89 11.61
C PHE A 97 6.92 -16.28 11.12
N TYR A 98 7.48 -17.05 12.05
CA TYR A 98 8.18 -18.32 11.89
C TYR A 98 9.59 -18.19 11.28
N ASN A 99 10.59 -18.67 12.02
CA ASN A 99 11.99 -18.77 11.59
C ASN A 99 12.12 -19.32 10.16
N ASN A 100 12.45 -18.43 9.23
CA ASN A 100 13.15 -18.59 7.95
C ASN A 100 12.52 -17.65 6.91
N HIS A 101 13.38 -16.94 6.18
CA HIS A 101 13.03 -15.98 5.15
C HIS A 101 11.84 -16.46 4.29
N THR A 102 10.80 -15.62 4.23
CA THR A 102 9.54 -15.85 3.52
C THR A 102 8.66 -16.95 4.12
N THR A 103 7.55 -16.55 4.74
CA THR A 103 6.49 -17.49 5.15
C THR A 103 5.98 -18.20 3.89
N ARG A 104 6.28 -19.49 3.75
CA ARG A 104 5.71 -20.34 2.69
C ARG A 104 4.23 -20.53 3.00
N LEU A 105 3.37 -20.07 2.10
CA LEU A 105 1.93 -20.26 2.16
C LEU A 105 1.54 -21.50 1.37
N LYS A 106 0.51 -22.18 1.85
CA LYS A 106 -0.15 -23.26 1.12
C LYS A 106 -1.54 -22.81 0.70
N PHE A 107 -1.84 -22.88 -0.59
CA PHE A 107 -3.18 -22.66 -1.13
C PHE A 107 -3.52 -23.81 -2.07
N ARG A 108 -4.46 -24.66 -1.65
CA ARG A 108 -4.77 -25.94 -2.30
C ARG A 108 -3.47 -26.76 -2.43
N ASP A 109 -3.13 -27.20 -3.65
CA ASP A 109 -1.94 -28.00 -3.91
C ASP A 109 -0.68 -27.15 -4.17
N LEU A 110 -0.80 -25.82 -4.15
CA LEU A 110 0.32 -24.92 -4.40
C LEU A 110 0.99 -24.46 -3.11
N THR A 111 2.32 -24.49 -3.08
CA THR A 111 3.13 -23.87 -2.03
C THR A 111 3.96 -22.73 -2.61
N PHE A 112 3.78 -21.51 -2.09
CA PHE A 112 4.41 -20.31 -2.62
C PHE A 112 4.89 -19.39 -1.50
N THR A 113 5.79 -18.47 -1.84
CA THR A 113 6.32 -17.47 -0.91
C THR A 113 5.30 -16.34 -0.70
N MET A 114 5.02 -16.00 0.55
CA MET A 114 4.36 -14.72 0.86
C MET A 114 5.35 -13.58 0.69
N PHE A 115 4.95 -12.61 -0.09
CA PHE A 115 5.66 -11.37 -0.34
C PHE A 115 5.01 -10.26 0.49
N ASN A 116 5.81 -9.56 1.30
CA ASN A 116 5.31 -8.40 2.01
C ASN A 116 4.88 -7.33 1.00
N MET A 117 3.82 -6.59 1.33
CA MET A 117 3.33 -5.51 0.49
C MET A 117 3.79 -4.16 1.04
N GLY A 118 5.03 -4.04 1.53
CA GLY A 118 5.53 -2.75 2.05
C GLY A 118 5.58 -1.71 0.93
N THR A 119 6.52 -1.86 0.00
CA THR A 119 6.60 -1.04 -1.20
C THR A 119 6.94 -1.93 -2.39
N ILE A 120 6.14 -1.86 -3.45
CA ILE A 120 6.38 -2.66 -4.65
C ILE A 120 6.41 -1.74 -5.85
N ALA A 121 7.56 -1.71 -6.54
CA ALA A 121 7.76 -0.95 -7.77
C ALA A 121 7.92 -1.89 -8.96
N ALA A 122 7.18 -1.63 -10.03
CA ALA A 122 7.35 -2.31 -11.30
C ALA A 122 6.90 -1.39 -12.43
N ASN A 123 7.27 -1.69 -13.66
CA ASN A 123 6.62 -1.05 -14.79
C ASN A 123 5.11 -1.36 -14.79
N LEU A 124 4.32 -0.40 -15.25
CA LEU A 124 2.86 -0.51 -15.26
C LEU A 124 2.35 -1.76 -16.00
N SER A 125 2.99 -2.10 -17.12
CA SER A 125 2.68 -3.32 -17.88
C SER A 125 2.90 -4.60 -17.06
N VAL A 126 4.03 -4.70 -16.36
CA VAL A 126 4.37 -5.84 -15.51
C VAL A 126 3.36 -5.98 -14.37
N TRP A 127 2.96 -4.86 -13.75
CA TRP A 127 1.90 -4.85 -12.74
C TRP A 127 0.58 -5.40 -13.27
N ARG A 128 0.16 -4.95 -14.47
CA ARG A 128 -1.05 -5.43 -15.12
C ARG A 128 -0.97 -6.93 -15.44
N ASP A 129 0.16 -7.39 -15.94
CA ASP A 129 0.39 -8.80 -16.28
C ASP A 129 0.34 -9.71 -15.05
N ILE A 130 0.99 -9.32 -13.95
CA ILE A 130 0.96 -10.06 -12.68
C ILE A 130 -0.49 -10.20 -12.19
N MET A 131 -1.22 -9.09 -12.24
CA MET A 131 -2.58 -9.02 -11.70
C MET A 131 -3.64 -9.56 -12.64
N ASP A 132 -3.26 -9.89 -13.89
CA ASP A 132 -4.15 -10.34 -14.98
C ASP A 132 -5.21 -9.27 -15.32
N ILE A 133 -4.77 -8.00 -15.38
CA ILE A 133 -5.60 -6.83 -15.72
C ILE A 133 -5.38 -6.48 -17.19
N LYS A 134 -6.44 -6.54 -18.00
CA LYS A 134 -6.38 -6.13 -19.41
C LYS A 134 -6.62 -4.63 -19.55
N ASN A 135 -6.06 -4.02 -20.59
CA ASN A 135 -6.32 -2.60 -20.90
C ASN A 135 -7.82 -2.29 -21.12
N SER A 136 -8.58 -3.27 -21.60
CA SER A 136 -10.04 -3.20 -21.75
C SER A 136 -10.82 -3.25 -20.43
N ASP A 137 -10.22 -3.73 -19.34
CA ASP A 137 -10.95 -4.00 -18.09
C ASP A 137 -11.34 -2.70 -17.38
N VAL A 138 -12.58 -2.59 -16.91
CA VAL A 138 -13.02 -1.48 -16.07
C VAL A 138 -12.86 -1.88 -14.61
N VAL A 139 -11.72 -1.50 -14.01
CA VAL A 139 -11.44 -1.81 -12.61
C VAL A 139 -12.23 -0.88 -11.70
N ASN A 140 -13.21 -1.44 -11.00
CA ASN A 140 -14.01 -0.84 -9.93
C ASN A 140 -14.10 -1.84 -8.75
N GLY A 141 -14.84 -1.51 -7.69
CA GLY A 141 -14.94 -2.40 -6.52
C GLY A 141 -15.59 -3.75 -6.82
N GLU A 142 -16.57 -3.80 -7.73
CA GLU A 142 -17.19 -5.05 -8.20
C GLU A 142 -16.18 -5.94 -8.96
N TYR A 143 -15.35 -5.35 -9.82
CA TYR A 143 -14.29 -6.08 -10.53
C TYR A 143 -13.31 -6.70 -9.54
N ILE A 144 -12.87 -5.93 -8.54
CA ILE A 144 -11.94 -6.38 -7.49
C ILE A 144 -12.55 -7.56 -6.74
N GLU A 145 -13.80 -7.42 -6.29
CA GLU A 145 -14.52 -8.47 -5.58
C GLU A 145 -14.62 -9.76 -6.42
N LYS A 146 -15.03 -9.65 -7.68
CA LYS A 146 -15.11 -10.78 -8.61
C LYS A 146 -13.75 -11.44 -8.85
N ALA A 147 -12.67 -10.66 -8.96
CA ALA A 147 -11.33 -11.19 -9.15
C ALA A 147 -10.85 -11.99 -7.93
N ILE A 148 -11.15 -11.53 -6.72
CA ILE A 148 -10.87 -12.23 -5.46
C ILE A 148 -11.73 -13.50 -5.36
N GLN A 149 -13.04 -13.39 -5.58
CA GLN A 149 -13.97 -14.52 -5.54
C GLN A 149 -13.59 -15.61 -6.56
N LYS A 150 -13.13 -15.23 -7.76
CA LYS A 150 -12.69 -16.19 -8.79
C LYS A 150 -11.49 -17.04 -8.34
N VAL A 151 -10.61 -16.49 -7.51
CA VAL A 151 -9.41 -17.20 -7.03
C VAL A 151 -9.75 -18.10 -5.85
N TYR A 152 -10.40 -17.55 -4.83
CA TYR A 152 -10.65 -18.25 -3.58
C TYR A 152 -11.95 -19.07 -3.60
N GLY A 153 -12.90 -18.75 -4.46
CA GLY A 153 -14.21 -19.40 -4.53
C GLY A 153 -14.95 -19.30 -3.20
N ASP A 154 -15.63 -20.37 -2.81
CA ASP A 154 -16.39 -20.44 -1.56
C ASP A 154 -15.48 -20.32 -0.32
N GLU A 155 -14.18 -20.63 -0.45
CA GLU A 155 -13.21 -20.41 0.63
C GLU A 155 -13.12 -18.92 1.01
N PHE A 156 -13.44 -18.00 0.09
CA PHE A 156 -13.48 -16.58 0.39
C PHE A 156 -14.55 -16.29 1.43
N ALA A 157 -15.80 -16.66 1.18
CA ALA A 157 -16.91 -16.39 2.11
C ALA A 157 -16.69 -17.00 3.50
N ILE A 158 -16.00 -18.15 3.57
CA ILE A 158 -15.67 -18.85 4.81
C ILE A 158 -14.50 -18.17 5.54
N LYS A 159 -13.40 -17.90 4.83
CA LYS A 159 -12.18 -17.31 5.41
C LYS A 159 -12.29 -15.80 5.62
N ASN A 160 -13.25 -15.13 4.98
CA ASN A 160 -13.49 -13.69 5.14
C ASN A 160 -13.96 -13.32 6.56
N LYS A 161 -14.23 -14.31 7.42
CA LYS A 161 -14.50 -14.12 8.85
C LYS A 161 -13.24 -14.25 9.73
N HIS A 162 -12.12 -14.74 9.17
CA HIS A 162 -10.89 -14.97 9.91
C HIS A 162 -9.99 -13.72 9.88
N LYS A 163 -9.78 -13.10 11.05
CA LYS A 163 -9.06 -11.81 11.19
C LYS A 163 -7.70 -11.78 10.48
N MET A 164 -6.89 -12.82 10.63
CA MET A 164 -5.56 -12.88 9.99
C MET A 164 -5.63 -13.07 8.47
N PHE A 165 -6.62 -13.80 7.96
CA PHE A 165 -6.74 -13.97 6.51
C PHE A 165 -7.15 -12.64 5.87
N ASN A 166 -8.10 -11.93 6.49
CA ASN A 166 -8.52 -10.60 6.06
C ASN A 166 -7.38 -9.59 6.12
N TRP A 167 -6.55 -9.68 7.16
CA TRP A 167 -5.43 -8.78 7.35
C TRP A 167 -4.38 -8.90 6.25
N TYR A 168 -4.09 -10.13 5.82
CA TYR A 168 -3.06 -10.45 4.82
C TYR A 168 -3.62 -10.82 3.44
N LEU A 169 -4.90 -10.51 3.17
CA LEU A 169 -5.56 -10.91 1.92
C LEU A 169 -4.87 -10.31 0.69
N ASP A 170 -4.47 -9.05 0.77
CA ASP A 170 -3.73 -8.35 -0.28
C ASP A 170 -2.37 -9.02 -0.54
N GLN A 171 -1.61 -9.32 0.50
CA GLN A 171 -0.30 -9.97 0.41
C GLN A 171 -0.45 -11.38 -0.15
N HIS A 172 -1.40 -12.17 0.35
CA HIS A 172 -1.65 -13.53 -0.10
C HIS A 172 -2.08 -13.55 -1.58
N PHE A 173 -3.01 -12.66 -1.97
CA PHE A 173 -3.50 -12.60 -3.35
C PHE A 173 -2.42 -12.17 -4.33
N PHE A 174 -1.70 -11.10 -4.03
CA PHE A 174 -0.57 -10.65 -4.85
C PHE A 174 0.48 -11.76 -4.96
N SER A 175 0.85 -12.39 -3.84
CA SER A 175 1.87 -13.43 -3.82
C SER A 175 1.51 -14.65 -4.67
N LEU A 176 0.25 -15.08 -4.63
CA LEU A 176 -0.24 -16.16 -5.48
C LEU A 176 -0.18 -15.78 -6.98
N LYS A 177 -0.58 -14.56 -7.30
CA LYS A 177 -0.55 -14.03 -8.68
C LYS A 177 0.87 -13.90 -9.20
N PHE A 178 1.75 -13.32 -8.39
CA PHE A 178 3.15 -13.14 -8.72
C PHE A 178 3.90 -14.47 -8.83
N HIS A 179 3.61 -15.45 -7.97
CA HIS A 179 4.17 -16.80 -8.10
C HIS A 179 3.84 -17.44 -9.46
N LYS A 180 2.57 -17.39 -9.88
CA LYS A 180 2.15 -17.91 -11.20
C LYS A 180 2.78 -17.13 -12.37
N TYR A 181 3.00 -15.82 -12.18
CA TYR A 181 3.68 -15.01 -13.17
C TYR A 181 5.16 -15.42 -13.32
N LEU A 182 5.84 -15.68 -12.20
CA LEU A 182 7.22 -16.17 -12.15
C LEU A 182 7.36 -17.54 -12.85
N GLU A 183 6.44 -18.47 -12.62
CA GLU A 183 6.45 -19.79 -13.29
C GLU A 183 6.38 -19.66 -14.81
N LYS A 184 5.61 -18.69 -15.33
CA LYS A 184 5.45 -18.44 -16.76
C LYS A 184 6.58 -17.62 -17.39
N ASN A 185 7.25 -16.79 -16.60
CA ASN A 185 8.26 -15.83 -17.06
C ASN A 185 9.63 -16.10 -16.44
N ALA A 186 9.93 -17.36 -16.15
CA ALA A 186 11.19 -17.78 -15.55
C ALA A 186 12.39 -17.20 -16.35
N GLY A 187 13.27 -16.48 -15.65
CA GLY A 187 14.46 -15.87 -16.25
C GLY A 187 14.29 -14.45 -16.83
N ARG A 188 13.07 -13.89 -16.84
CA ARG A 188 12.82 -12.49 -17.29
C ARG A 188 12.69 -11.48 -16.16
N ILE A 189 12.62 -11.95 -14.92
CA ILE A 189 12.39 -11.07 -13.76
C ILE A 189 13.60 -11.15 -12.84
N HIS A 190 14.31 -10.03 -12.73
CA HIS A 190 15.29 -9.80 -11.68
C HIS A 190 14.62 -9.06 -10.53
N TYR A 191 14.49 -9.71 -9.38
CA TYR A 191 14.04 -9.07 -8.15
C TYR A 191 15.26 -8.62 -7.33
N LYS A 192 15.13 -7.50 -6.63
CA LYS A 192 16.17 -6.97 -5.74
C LYS A 192 15.69 -7.02 -4.30
N PHE A 193 16.29 -7.92 -3.51
CA PHE A 193 16.17 -7.89 -2.05
C PHE A 193 17.31 -7.03 -1.49
N TYR A 194 17.01 -6.08 -0.60
CA TYR A 194 18.03 -5.38 0.18
C TYR A 194 18.18 -6.07 1.54
N GLY A 195 19.42 -6.32 1.96
CA GLY A 195 19.72 -6.85 3.30
C GLY A 195 19.75 -5.76 4.38
N ARG A 196 19.32 -6.13 5.60
CA ARG A 196 19.39 -5.51 6.96
C ARG A 196 19.39 -3.97 7.11
N PRO A 197 18.66 -3.43 8.10
CA PRO A 197 17.58 -2.50 7.83
C PRO A 197 18.08 -1.09 7.59
N ARG A 198 17.67 -0.53 6.46
CA ARG A 198 17.60 0.93 6.24
C ARG A 198 16.18 1.46 6.45
N ARG A 199 15.26 0.66 7.01
CA ARG A 199 13.92 1.12 7.39
C ARG A 199 13.92 1.68 8.81
N LEU A 200 13.36 2.88 8.94
CA LEU A 200 13.02 3.47 10.21
C LEU A 200 11.62 2.97 10.63
N ASP A 201 11.53 1.99 11.53
CA ASP A 201 10.23 1.42 11.95
C ASP A 201 9.58 2.19 13.12
N ARG A 202 8.26 2.39 13.08
CA ARG A 202 7.46 3.03 14.16
C ARG A 202 7.66 2.45 15.55
N GLY A 203 7.97 1.15 15.66
CA GLY A 203 8.30 0.50 16.92
C GLY A 203 9.47 1.19 17.63
N ASN A 204 10.42 1.72 16.84
CA ASN A 204 11.59 2.46 17.32
C ASN A 204 11.28 3.93 17.66
N TRP A 205 10.09 4.46 17.35
CA TRP A 205 9.79 5.88 17.62
C TRP A 205 9.08 6.11 18.93
N LYS A 206 8.77 5.02 19.65
CA LYS A 206 8.35 5.12 21.05
C LYS A 206 9.39 5.90 21.88
N TYR A 207 10.61 6.07 21.38
CA TYR A 207 11.70 6.85 21.98
C TYR A 207 11.63 8.37 21.64
N SER A 208 10.59 9.09 22.07
CA SER A 208 10.51 10.58 22.15
C SER A 208 10.50 11.45 20.85
N PRO A 209 9.78 12.60 20.83
CA PRO A 209 9.84 13.59 19.73
C PRO A 209 11.26 14.11 19.42
N ASP A 210 12.08 14.19 20.46
CA ASP A 210 13.48 14.61 20.43
C ASP A 210 14.35 13.75 19.50
N PHE A 211 14.11 12.44 19.48
CA PHE A 211 14.76 11.51 18.54
C PHE A 211 14.40 11.86 17.09
N LEU A 212 13.11 12.08 16.80
CA LEU A 212 12.63 12.37 15.44
C LEU A 212 13.16 13.72 14.93
N ILE A 213 13.36 14.70 15.81
CA ILE A 213 13.96 15.99 15.48
C ILE A 213 15.44 15.80 15.08
N ARG A 214 16.19 14.96 15.80
CA ARG A 214 17.63 14.75 15.59
C ARG A 214 17.97 13.66 14.57
N LEU A 215 16.99 12.87 14.15
CA LEU A 215 17.15 11.74 13.22
C LEU A 215 17.92 12.15 11.95
N ASN A 216 18.90 11.39 11.51
CA ASN A 216 19.51 11.61 10.20
C ASN A 216 18.75 10.80 9.14
N THR A 217 17.88 11.43 8.36
CA THR A 217 17.05 10.72 7.35
C THR A 217 17.85 10.12 6.20
N LEU A 218 19.13 10.48 6.05
CA LEU A 218 20.01 9.92 5.02
C LEU A 218 20.52 8.50 5.37
N GLU A 219 20.40 8.09 6.63
CA GLU A 219 20.77 6.74 7.09
C GLU A 219 19.69 5.70 6.76
N TYR A 220 18.53 6.15 6.30
CA TYR A 220 17.34 5.33 6.08
C TYR A 220 16.88 5.43 4.62
N ASP A 221 16.43 4.31 4.05
CA ASP A 221 15.81 4.25 2.74
C ASP A 221 14.31 4.58 2.83
N ASP A 222 13.65 4.19 3.92
CA ASP A 222 12.23 4.46 4.17
C ASP A 222 11.88 4.52 5.66
N ALA A 223 10.66 4.95 5.97
CA ALA A 223 10.07 4.98 7.30
C ALA A 223 8.68 4.36 7.30
N HIS A 224 8.42 3.48 8.26
CA HIS A 224 7.08 2.98 8.56
C HIS A 224 6.44 3.90 9.59
N LEU A 225 5.66 4.85 9.11
CA LEU A 225 4.87 5.84 9.82
C LEU A 225 3.88 5.22 10.81
N ASP A 226 3.57 5.98 11.85
CA ASP A 226 2.52 5.59 12.78
C ASP A 226 1.17 5.97 12.15
N PRO A 227 0.29 5.00 11.87
CA PRO A 227 -0.97 5.22 11.15
C PRO A 227 -2.00 5.93 12.02
N ALA A 228 -1.78 6.02 13.33
CA ALA A 228 -2.71 6.65 14.26
C ALA A 228 -2.65 8.19 14.21
N ILE A 229 -2.66 8.77 13.02
CA ILE A 229 -2.60 10.22 12.83
C ILE A 229 -3.83 10.93 13.41
N PHE A 230 -4.95 10.22 13.57
CA PHE A 230 -6.16 10.73 14.25
C PHE A 230 -5.90 10.99 15.74
N ASP A 231 -5.07 10.20 16.42
CA ASP A 231 -4.77 10.45 17.83
C ASP A 231 -3.94 11.74 17.98
N LYS A 232 -4.36 12.65 18.87
CA LYS A 232 -3.73 13.96 19.03
C LYS A 232 -2.32 13.86 19.61
N ALA A 233 -2.11 12.95 20.57
CA ALA A 233 -0.80 12.77 21.19
C ALA A 233 0.20 12.18 20.19
N ASN A 234 -0.25 11.18 19.42
CA ASN A 234 0.53 10.56 18.37
C ASN A 234 0.83 11.54 17.23
N TRP A 235 -0.17 12.31 16.79
CA TRP A 235 0.02 13.35 15.79
C TRP A 235 1.11 14.33 16.22
N GLY A 236 1.02 14.86 17.45
CA GLY A 236 2.04 15.77 17.99
C GLY A 236 3.44 15.17 18.01
N ARG A 237 3.56 13.85 18.27
CA ARG A 237 4.84 13.12 18.24
C ARG A 237 5.40 13.01 16.83
N ILE A 238 4.62 12.50 15.87
CA ILE A 238 5.10 12.25 14.50
C ILE A 238 5.22 13.53 13.67
N TRP A 239 4.58 14.61 14.10
CA TRP A 239 4.57 15.89 13.38
C TRP A 239 5.96 16.42 13.06
N SER A 240 6.91 16.26 13.98
CA SER A 240 8.31 16.65 13.78
C SER A 240 8.96 15.92 12.61
N LEU A 241 8.62 14.65 12.39
CA LEU A 241 9.11 13.87 11.24
C LEU A 241 8.44 14.35 9.95
N TYR A 242 7.12 14.57 9.97
CA TYR A 242 6.38 15.04 8.80
C TYR A 242 6.93 16.38 8.28
N LYS A 243 7.22 17.34 9.17
CA LYS A 243 7.80 18.65 8.79
C LYS A 243 9.14 18.56 8.06
N ARG A 244 9.84 17.44 8.19
CA ARG A 244 11.11 17.18 7.51
C ARG A 244 10.92 16.48 6.16
N ILE A 245 9.77 15.83 6.00
CA ILE A 245 9.37 15.10 4.79
C ILE A 245 8.71 16.04 3.78
N PHE A 246 7.77 16.87 4.25
CA PHE A 246 6.90 17.67 3.40
C PHE A 246 7.31 19.14 3.39
N GLY A 247 7.10 19.81 2.25
CA GLY A 247 7.28 21.26 2.15
C GLY A 247 6.29 22.02 3.03
N SER A 248 6.58 23.29 3.34
CA SER A 248 5.76 24.11 4.26
C SER A 248 4.27 24.17 3.86
N GLY A 249 3.98 24.38 2.57
CA GLY A 249 2.60 24.38 2.06
C GLY A 249 1.91 23.02 2.17
N GLN A 250 2.63 21.93 1.89
CA GLN A 250 2.11 20.56 2.03
C GLN A 250 1.79 20.22 3.49
N ILE A 251 2.63 20.67 4.42
CA ILE A 251 2.42 20.49 5.86
C ILE A 251 1.14 21.18 6.33
N VAL A 252 0.94 22.43 5.93
CA VAL A 252 -0.30 23.16 6.27
C VAL A 252 -1.51 22.42 5.71
N ALA A 253 -1.49 22.09 4.42
CA ALA A 253 -2.58 21.38 3.76
C ALA A 253 -2.88 20.01 4.39
N LEU A 254 -1.85 19.26 4.80
CA LEU A 254 -2.02 17.96 5.46
C LEU A 254 -2.66 18.10 6.84
N ASN A 255 -2.26 19.11 7.61
CA ASN A 255 -2.85 19.36 8.93
C ASN A 255 -4.31 19.82 8.83
N GLU A 256 -4.62 20.66 7.84
CA GLU A 256 -6.00 21.04 7.51
C GLU A 256 -6.82 19.83 7.08
N PHE A 257 -6.32 19.03 6.14
CA PHE A 257 -6.95 17.79 5.69
C PHE A 257 -7.26 16.86 6.86
N ARG A 258 -6.27 16.62 7.73
CA ARG A 258 -6.45 15.81 8.94
C ARG A 258 -7.58 16.34 9.80
N ASN A 259 -7.60 17.65 10.08
CA ASN A 259 -8.61 18.25 10.94
C ASN A 259 -10.01 18.18 10.33
N GLU A 260 -10.14 18.26 9.01
CA GLU A 260 -11.43 18.08 8.34
C GLU A 260 -11.89 16.62 8.33
N VAL A 261 -10.97 15.66 8.17
CA VAL A 261 -11.33 14.24 8.07
C VAL A 261 -11.57 13.61 9.44
N ILE A 262 -10.81 14.00 10.46
CA ILE A 262 -10.90 13.39 11.80
C ILE A 262 -12.28 13.56 12.44
N GLU A 263 -12.98 14.66 12.15
CA GLU A 263 -14.35 14.90 12.62
C GLU A 263 -15.36 13.86 12.09
N HIS A 264 -14.97 13.10 11.07
CA HIS A 264 -15.79 12.08 10.42
C HIS A 264 -15.26 10.66 10.63
N VAL A 265 -14.13 10.51 11.34
CA VAL A 265 -13.58 9.19 11.68
C VAL A 265 -14.28 8.68 12.93
N ASN A 266 -14.94 7.53 12.81
CA ASN A 266 -15.49 6.82 13.97
C ASN A 266 -14.36 6.14 14.74
N GLU A 267 -14.12 6.55 15.99
CA GLU A 267 -13.03 6.02 16.83
C GLU A 267 -13.14 4.51 17.09
N GLU A 268 -14.34 3.93 17.03
CA GLU A 268 -14.54 2.48 17.21
C GLU A 268 -14.04 1.68 16.00
N ASP A 269 -14.27 2.18 14.78
CA ASP A 269 -13.82 1.55 13.53
C ASP A 269 -12.29 1.51 13.41
N VAL A 270 -11.61 2.37 14.17
CA VAL A 270 -10.15 2.53 14.14
C VAL A 270 -9.44 1.58 15.11
N LYS A 271 -10.09 1.22 16.23
CA LYS A 271 -9.54 0.29 17.24
C LYS A 271 -9.43 -1.14 16.70
N ASP A 272 -10.31 -1.54 15.79
CA ASP A 272 -10.30 -2.89 15.19
C ASP A 272 -9.21 -3.10 14.13
N VAL A 273 -8.60 -2.01 13.64
CA VAL A 273 -7.58 -2.02 12.59
C VAL A 273 -6.16 -2.13 13.17
N HIS A 274 -5.98 -2.19 14.48
CA HIS A 274 -4.68 -2.40 15.10
C HIS A 274 -4.78 -3.50 16.17
N PRO A 275 -4.57 -4.79 15.82
CA PRO A 275 -4.37 -5.83 16.82
C PRO A 275 -3.09 -5.60 17.63
#